data_AF-A0A3E2B339-F1
#
_entry.id   AF-A0A3E2B339-F1
#
_cell.length_a   1.000
_cell.length_b   1.000
_cell.length_c   1.000
_cell.angle_alpha   90.00
_cell.angle_beta   90.00
_cell.angle_gamma   90.00
#
_symmetry.space_group_name_H-M   'P 1'
#
loop_
_entity.id
_entity.type
_entity.pdbx_description
1 polymer ?
#
loop_
_entity_poly.entity_id
_entity_poly.type
_entity_poly.pdbx_seq_one_letter_code
_entity_poly.pdbx_strand_id
1 'polypeptide(L)'
;MKTADGALGYVSALPLAADAGASSGDPDRNEVLRALNDTPGLYTVAQVSCLRDSALVREEPGLSLHRVSGSPWLDESRQGWLDPAQPQVQSYLIGLCRELAQLGFDEILLTDCGFPTQGDLDSLRAVEEKEETLETFCRQLQGALADTPVTLSVMGQRDSVTADPVSGQTTALLATFGRVWTQAEDQEALAAFDPVVLPAVS
;
A
#
# COMPACT_ATOMS: atom_id res chain seq x y z
N MET A 1 2.50 -9.21 -3.64
CA MET A 1 1.31 -9.80 -2.97
C MET A 1 0.02 -9.08 -3.31
N LYS A 2 0.00 -7.74 -3.40
CA LYS A 2 -1.10 -7.00 -4.04
C LYS A 2 -0.54 -6.10 -5.13
N THR A 3 -1.07 -6.18 -6.34
CA THR A 3 -0.68 -5.36 -7.48
C THR A 3 -1.53 -4.08 -7.57
N ALA A 4 -1.08 -3.13 -8.40
CA ALA A 4 -1.76 -1.84 -8.61
C ALA A 4 -3.18 -1.95 -9.17
N ASP A 5 -3.46 -3.01 -9.92
CA ASP A 5 -4.80 -3.33 -10.43
C ASP A 5 -5.71 -3.99 -9.38
N GLY A 6 -5.20 -4.23 -8.16
CA GLY A 6 -5.93 -4.79 -7.03
C GLY A 6 -5.79 -6.30 -6.88
N ALA A 7 -5.20 -7.02 -7.83
CA ALA A 7 -5.11 -8.47 -7.76
C ALA A 7 -4.22 -8.95 -6.60
N LEU A 8 -4.68 -9.98 -5.91
CA LEU A 8 -4.01 -10.61 -4.79
C LEU A 8 -3.30 -11.89 -5.25
N GLY A 9 -2.02 -12.00 -4.92
CA GLY A 9 -1.21 -13.20 -5.16
C GLY A 9 -1.48 -14.35 -4.19
N TYR A 10 -2.56 -14.27 -3.41
CA TYR A 10 -2.99 -15.23 -2.39
C TYR A 10 -4.51 -15.28 -2.31
N VAL A 11 -5.04 -16.32 -1.67
CA VAL A 11 -6.48 -16.44 -1.40
C VAL A 11 -6.81 -15.67 -0.13
N SER A 12 -7.57 -14.58 -0.26
CA SER A 12 -8.02 -13.78 0.88
C SER A 12 -9.33 -14.32 1.44
N ALA A 13 -9.51 -14.21 2.76
CA ALA A 13 -10.77 -14.51 3.44
C ALA A 13 -11.65 -13.27 3.61
N LEU A 14 -11.17 -12.08 3.22
CA LEU A 14 -11.95 -10.85 3.29
C LEU A 14 -13.08 -10.88 2.24
N PRO A 15 -14.35 -10.67 2.64
CA PRO A 15 -15.47 -10.59 1.70
C PRO A 15 -15.24 -9.58 0.59
N LEU A 16 -14.71 -8.40 0.93
CA LEU A 16 -14.46 -7.33 -0.04
C LEU A 16 -13.41 -7.69 -1.10
N ALA A 17 -12.43 -8.54 -0.77
CA ALA A 17 -11.47 -9.07 -1.75
C ALA A 17 -12.13 -10.07 -2.70
N ALA A 18 -13.08 -10.86 -2.20
CA ALA A 18 -13.84 -11.82 -3.01
C ALA A 18 -14.83 -11.11 -3.91
N ASP A 19 -15.59 -10.14 -3.38
CA ASP A 19 -16.59 -9.35 -4.10
C ASP A 19 -15.93 -8.55 -5.24
N ALA A 20 -14.78 -7.91 -4.96
CA ALA A 20 -14.01 -7.19 -5.98
C ALA A 20 -13.33 -8.10 -7.03
N GLY A 21 -13.40 -9.42 -6.87
CA GLY A 21 -12.70 -10.40 -7.71
C GLY A 21 -11.17 -10.28 -7.63
N ALA A 22 -10.66 -9.75 -6.52
CA ALA A 22 -9.24 -9.49 -6.30
C ALA A 22 -8.49 -10.74 -5.81
N SER A 23 -9.16 -11.62 -5.06
CA SER A 23 -8.55 -12.83 -4.50
C SER A 23 -8.03 -13.79 -5.58
N SER A 24 -6.91 -14.46 -5.32
CA SER A 24 -6.42 -15.54 -6.18
C SER A 24 -7.48 -16.65 -6.30
N GLY A 25 -7.65 -17.19 -7.52
CA GLY A 25 -8.54 -18.32 -7.78
C GLY A 25 -7.91 -19.70 -7.55
N ASP A 26 -6.63 -19.74 -7.17
CA ASP A 26 -5.87 -20.96 -6.91
C ASP A 26 -5.98 -21.34 -5.42
N PRO A 27 -6.75 -22.39 -5.05
CA PRO A 27 -7.01 -22.72 -3.65
C PRO A 27 -5.75 -23.15 -2.89
N ASP A 28 -4.73 -23.65 -3.59
CA ASP A 28 -3.50 -24.16 -3.00
C ASP A 28 -2.46 -23.05 -2.77
N ARG A 29 -2.74 -21.83 -3.27
CA ARG A 29 -1.81 -20.70 -3.24
C ARG A 29 -1.31 -20.38 -1.83
N ASN A 30 -2.18 -20.41 -0.83
CA ASN A 30 -1.81 -20.08 0.54
C ASN A 30 -0.90 -21.14 1.17
N GLU A 31 -1.09 -22.42 0.82
CA GLU A 31 -0.21 -23.49 1.33
C GLU A 31 1.18 -23.39 0.72
N VAL A 32 1.28 -23.12 -0.58
CA VAL A 32 2.55 -22.87 -1.27
C VAL A 32 3.30 -21.68 -0.65
N LEU A 33 2.60 -20.59 -0.34
CA LEU A 33 3.20 -19.42 0.31
C LEU A 33 3.70 -19.72 1.72
N ARG A 34 2.95 -20.46 2.53
CA ARG A 34 3.41 -20.88 3.86
C ARG A 34 4.66 -21.76 3.78
N ALA A 35 4.66 -22.74 2.88
CA ALA A 35 5.83 -23.59 2.66
C ALA A 35 7.06 -22.80 2.19
N LEU A 36 6.88 -21.77 1.38
CA LEU A 36 7.95 -20.85 0.99
C LEU A 36 8.46 -20.08 2.21
N ASN A 37 7.58 -19.46 2.98
CA ASN A 37 7.91 -18.63 4.14
C ASN A 37 8.54 -19.45 5.29
N ASP A 38 8.22 -20.74 5.42
CA ASP A 38 8.83 -21.65 6.40
C ASP A 38 10.26 -22.11 5.99
N THR A 39 10.75 -21.72 4.80
CA THR A 39 12.08 -22.14 4.32
C THR A 39 13.19 -21.50 5.17
N PRO A 40 14.01 -22.29 5.89
CA PRO A 40 15.02 -21.73 6.79
C PRO A 40 16.04 -20.86 6.07
N GLY A 41 16.25 -19.64 6.59
CA GLY A 41 17.23 -18.68 6.06
C GLY A 41 16.75 -17.89 4.84
N LEU A 42 15.50 -18.09 4.39
CA LEU A 42 14.86 -17.22 3.39
C LEU A 42 14.17 -16.05 4.10
N TYR A 43 14.39 -14.83 3.61
CA TYR A 43 13.68 -13.63 4.06
C TYR A 43 12.68 -13.21 3.00
N THR A 44 11.41 -13.12 3.38
CA THR A 44 10.29 -12.92 2.45
C THR A 44 9.62 -11.57 2.66
N VAL A 45 9.49 -10.82 1.56
CA VAL A 45 8.86 -9.48 1.56
C VAL A 45 7.57 -9.53 0.75
N ALA A 46 6.43 -9.36 1.41
CA ALA A 46 5.14 -9.21 0.77
C ALA A 46 4.93 -7.76 0.32
N GLN A 47 5.14 -7.50 -0.97
CA GLN A 47 4.81 -6.20 -1.56
C GLN A 47 3.30 -6.02 -1.70
N VAL A 48 2.79 -4.87 -1.24
CA VAL A 48 1.39 -4.48 -1.31
C VAL A 48 1.29 -3.10 -1.94
N SER A 49 0.72 -2.99 -3.14
CA SER A 49 0.24 -1.71 -3.66
C SER A 49 -0.91 -1.25 -2.77
N CYS A 50 -0.67 -0.23 -1.96
CA CYS A 50 -1.47 0.14 -0.80
C CYS A 50 -2.76 0.84 -1.26
N LEU A 51 -2.64 2.09 -1.71
CA LEU A 51 -3.81 2.89 -2.10
C LEU A 51 -4.15 2.77 -3.58
N ARG A 52 -3.29 2.21 -4.44
CA ARG A 52 -3.62 1.94 -5.84
C ARG A 52 -4.33 0.59 -5.97
N ASP A 53 -5.60 0.61 -6.38
CA ASP A 53 -6.48 -0.57 -6.42
C ASP A 53 -7.65 -0.41 -7.40
N SER A 54 -7.45 -0.81 -8.65
CA SER A 54 -8.53 -0.73 -9.65
C SER A 54 -9.64 -1.76 -9.45
N ALA A 55 -9.37 -2.91 -8.83
CA ALA A 55 -10.38 -3.93 -8.57
C ALA A 55 -11.42 -3.39 -7.59
N LEU A 56 -10.96 -2.84 -6.46
CA LEU A 56 -11.85 -2.30 -5.44
C LEU A 56 -12.53 -1.01 -5.89
N VAL A 57 -11.85 -0.14 -6.63
CA VAL A 57 -12.49 1.07 -7.20
C VAL A 57 -13.59 0.72 -8.20
N ARG A 58 -13.47 -0.39 -8.94
CA ARG A 58 -14.53 -0.85 -9.85
C ARG A 58 -15.73 -1.41 -9.11
N GLU A 59 -15.48 -2.17 -8.05
CA GLU A 59 -16.54 -2.79 -7.23
C GLU A 59 -17.28 -1.74 -6.39
N GLU A 60 -16.52 -0.89 -5.68
CA GLU A 60 -17.05 0.13 -4.78
C GLU A 60 -16.45 1.51 -5.11
N PRO A 61 -16.91 2.20 -6.18
CA PRO A 61 -16.37 3.49 -6.61
C PRO A 61 -16.35 4.57 -5.53
N GLY A 62 -17.28 4.50 -4.57
CA GLY A 62 -17.36 5.44 -3.44
C GLY A 62 -16.17 5.38 -2.49
N LEU A 63 -15.36 4.32 -2.55
CA LEU A 63 -14.12 4.17 -1.76
C LEU A 63 -12.90 4.82 -2.42
N SER A 64 -13.06 5.41 -3.62
CA SER A 64 -11.97 5.98 -4.40
C SER A 64 -11.71 7.45 -4.11
N LEU A 65 -10.51 7.92 -4.46
CA LEU A 65 -10.29 9.33 -4.75
C LEU A 65 -11.09 9.72 -5.99
N HIS A 66 -11.75 10.87 -5.95
CA HIS A 66 -12.68 11.31 -7.00
C HIS A 66 -12.16 12.51 -7.77
N ARG A 67 -12.58 12.62 -9.02
CA ARG A 67 -12.47 13.86 -9.79
C ARG A 67 -13.43 14.92 -9.24
N VAL A 68 -13.20 16.18 -9.59
CA VAL A 68 -14.16 17.27 -9.36
C VAL A 68 -15.52 16.94 -9.98
N SER A 69 -15.55 16.25 -11.13
CA SER A 69 -16.78 15.76 -11.79
C SER A 69 -17.56 14.70 -11.00
N GLY A 70 -16.95 14.07 -10.00
CA GLY A 70 -17.56 13.01 -9.19
C GLY A 70 -17.38 11.58 -9.71
N SER A 71 -16.66 11.37 -10.82
CA SER A 71 -16.19 10.02 -11.19
C SER A 71 -14.91 9.65 -10.42
N PRO A 72 -14.55 8.37 -10.31
CA PRO A 72 -13.23 7.98 -9.80
C PRO A 72 -12.10 8.69 -10.54
N TRP A 73 -11.10 9.15 -9.79
CA TRP A 73 -9.85 9.66 -10.34
C TRP A 73 -8.95 8.49 -10.71
N LEU A 74 -8.32 8.59 -11.88
CA LEU A 74 -7.41 7.57 -12.39
C LEU A 74 -6.08 8.24 -12.69
N ASP A 75 -4.99 7.53 -12.39
CA ASP A 75 -3.65 7.97 -12.76
C ASP A 75 -3.38 7.82 -14.26
N GLU A 76 -2.18 8.21 -14.69
CA GLU A 76 -1.72 8.10 -16.08
C GLU A 76 -1.67 6.66 -16.62
N SER A 77 -1.55 5.66 -15.73
CA SER A 77 -1.63 4.24 -16.05
C SER A 77 -3.05 3.70 -16.01
N ARG A 78 -4.05 4.60 -15.90
CA ARG A 78 -5.48 4.30 -15.78
C ARG A 78 -5.82 3.45 -14.56
N GLN A 79 -5.02 3.53 -13.49
CA GLN A 79 -5.30 2.83 -12.25
C GLN A 79 -6.09 3.71 -11.28
N GLY A 80 -7.03 3.09 -10.58
CA GLY A 80 -7.81 3.74 -9.53
C GLY A 80 -7.04 3.84 -8.22
N TRP A 81 -7.33 4.88 -7.46
CA TRP A 81 -6.76 5.11 -6.14
C TRP A 81 -7.86 5.16 -5.08
N LEU A 82 -7.64 4.46 -3.98
CA LEU A 82 -8.49 4.43 -2.81
C LEU A 82 -8.28 5.68 -1.95
N ASP A 83 -9.33 6.12 -1.28
CA ASP A 83 -9.28 7.21 -0.32
C ASP A 83 -8.92 6.67 1.08
N PRO A 84 -7.72 6.98 1.62
CA PRO A 84 -7.32 6.52 2.94
C PRO A 84 -8.16 7.09 4.08
N ALA A 85 -8.95 8.15 3.86
CA ALA A 85 -9.89 8.67 4.86
C ALA A 85 -11.09 7.73 5.10
N GLN A 86 -11.38 6.83 4.15
CA GLN A 86 -12.54 5.95 4.22
C GLN A 86 -12.30 4.78 5.20
N PRO A 87 -13.11 4.62 6.27
CA PRO A 87 -12.90 3.54 7.25
C PRO A 87 -12.94 2.13 6.65
N GLN A 88 -13.70 1.93 5.57
CA GLN A 88 -13.77 0.66 4.85
C GLN A 88 -12.47 0.35 4.09
N VAL A 89 -11.82 1.37 3.51
CA VAL A 89 -10.47 1.22 2.90
C VAL A 89 -9.44 0.87 3.96
N GLN A 90 -9.46 1.57 5.10
CA GLN A 90 -8.55 1.30 6.23
C GLN A 90 -8.72 -0.15 6.73
N SER A 91 -9.96 -0.57 6.97
CA SER A 91 -10.29 -1.91 7.44
C SER A 91 -9.86 -3.00 6.45
N TYR A 92 -10.04 -2.76 5.15
CA TYR A 92 -9.62 -3.67 4.09
C TYR A 92 -8.11 -3.85 4.06
N LEU A 93 -7.34 -2.76 3.99
CA LEU A 93 -5.87 -2.81 3.93
C LEU A 93 -5.26 -3.39 5.20
N ILE A 94 -5.82 -3.09 6.37
CA ILE A 94 -5.45 -3.72 7.65
C ILE A 94 -5.71 -5.23 7.60
N GLY A 95 -6.87 -5.64 7.08
CA GLY A 95 -7.22 -7.04 6.89
C GLY A 95 -6.21 -7.78 6.03
N LEU A 96 -5.87 -7.21 4.87
CA LEU A 96 -4.89 -7.81 3.94
C LEU A 96 -3.52 -7.95 4.59
N CYS A 97 -3.05 -6.93 5.32
CA CYS A 97 -1.75 -7.00 5.98
C CYS A 97 -1.74 -8.03 7.12
N ARG A 98 -2.86 -8.21 7.83
CA ARG A 98 -3.00 -9.28 8.83
C ARG A 98 -2.97 -10.67 8.20
N GLU A 99 -3.64 -10.86 7.08
CA GLU A 99 -3.61 -12.13 6.35
C GLU A 99 -2.19 -12.45 5.87
N LEU A 100 -1.45 -11.47 5.35
CA LEU A 100 -0.06 -11.64 4.95
C LEU A 100 0.87 -11.96 6.13
N ALA A 101 0.69 -11.29 7.28
CA ALA A 101 1.42 -11.63 8.50
C ALA A 101 1.13 -13.07 8.94
N GLN A 102 -0.12 -13.53 8.86
CA GLN A 102 -0.52 -14.90 9.18
C GLN A 102 -0.03 -15.95 8.17
N LEU A 103 0.26 -15.54 6.93
CA LEU A 103 0.91 -16.39 5.94
C LEU A 103 2.42 -16.55 6.22
N GLY A 104 2.98 -15.85 7.21
CA GLY A 104 4.34 -16.03 7.67
C GLY A 104 5.38 -15.15 6.97
N PHE A 105 4.96 -14.10 6.25
CA PHE A 105 5.92 -13.15 5.68
C PHE A 105 6.71 -12.43 6.77
N ASP A 106 8.00 -12.21 6.53
CA ASP A 106 8.89 -11.50 7.45
C ASP A 106 8.68 -9.99 7.40
N GLU A 107 8.35 -9.48 6.20
CA GLU A 107 8.17 -8.06 5.95
C GLU A 107 6.96 -7.81 5.02
N ILE A 108 6.20 -6.76 5.29
CA ILE A 108 5.19 -6.23 4.38
C ILE A 108 5.66 -4.86 3.90
N LEU A 109 5.89 -4.74 2.59
CA LEU A 109 6.28 -3.49 1.95
C LEU A 109 5.04 -2.81 1.34
N LEU A 110 4.64 -1.68 1.91
CA LEU A 110 3.61 -0.81 1.36
C LEU A 110 4.21 0.07 0.24
N THR A 111 3.90 -0.26 -1.00
CA THR A 111 4.07 0.63 -2.15
C THR A 111 2.83 1.47 -2.36
N ASP A 112 2.91 2.61 -3.07
CA ASP A 112 1.76 3.50 -3.30
C ASP A 112 1.04 3.91 -1.99
N CYS A 113 1.80 4.10 -0.91
CA CYS A 113 1.30 4.49 0.40
C CYS A 113 1.35 6.02 0.55
N GLY A 114 0.51 6.71 -0.20
CA GLY A 114 0.44 8.17 -0.26
C GLY A 114 -0.58 8.63 -1.29
N PHE A 115 -0.85 9.91 -1.35
CA PHE A 115 -1.70 10.49 -2.40
C PHE A 115 -0.97 10.53 -3.75
N PRO A 116 -1.70 10.53 -4.88
CA PRO A 116 -1.09 10.65 -6.20
C PRO A 116 -0.27 11.94 -6.33
N THR A 117 0.97 11.81 -6.80
CA THR A 117 1.88 12.94 -7.08
C THR A 117 2.07 13.21 -8.58
N GLN A 118 1.48 12.37 -9.43
CA GLN A 118 1.58 12.43 -10.89
C GLN A 118 0.20 12.21 -11.53
N GLY A 119 0.08 12.55 -12.81
CA GLY A 119 -1.19 12.50 -13.55
C GLY A 119 -1.94 13.83 -13.56
N ASP A 120 -3.23 13.78 -13.91
CA ASP A 120 -4.11 14.95 -14.03
C ASP A 120 -4.61 15.42 -12.65
N LEU A 121 -3.69 15.95 -11.84
CA LEU A 121 -3.94 16.39 -10.46
C LEU A 121 -4.92 17.56 -10.38
N ASP A 122 -5.00 18.41 -11.41
CA ASP A 122 -5.98 19.51 -11.48
C ASP A 122 -7.44 19.00 -11.51
N SER A 123 -7.65 17.79 -12.02
CA SER A 123 -8.96 17.15 -12.01
C SER A 123 -9.29 16.43 -10.70
N LEU A 124 -8.28 16.15 -9.86
CA LEU A 124 -8.47 15.50 -8.57
C LEU A 124 -9.24 16.44 -7.65
N ARG A 125 -10.32 15.93 -7.05
CA ARG A 125 -11.04 16.69 -6.03
C ARG A 125 -10.09 16.96 -4.87
N ALA A 126 -10.08 18.21 -4.39
CA ALA A 126 -9.26 18.61 -3.26
C ALA A 126 -9.44 17.65 -2.09
N VAL A 127 -8.31 17.18 -1.56
CA VAL A 127 -8.23 16.42 -0.32
C VAL A 127 -7.50 17.30 0.67
N GLU A 128 -8.21 17.72 1.71
CA GLU A 128 -7.65 18.49 2.82
C GLU A 128 -6.91 17.54 3.77
N GLU A 129 -5.96 18.07 4.55
CA GLU A 129 -5.33 17.34 5.65
C GLU A 129 -4.70 15.98 5.23
N LYS A 130 -4.07 15.94 4.05
CA LYS A 130 -3.45 14.74 3.49
C LYS A 130 -2.46 14.08 4.45
N GLU A 131 -1.57 14.87 5.05
CA GLU A 131 -0.56 14.40 6.00
C GLU A 131 -1.23 13.72 7.21
N GLU A 132 -2.16 14.40 7.88
CA GLU A 132 -2.88 13.87 9.04
C GLU A 132 -3.70 12.62 8.71
N THR A 133 -4.36 12.62 7.55
CA THR A 133 -5.13 11.47 7.05
C THR A 133 -4.22 10.25 6.87
N LEU A 134 -3.07 10.43 6.22
CA LEU A 134 -2.12 9.35 5.96
C LEU A 134 -1.45 8.88 7.26
N GLU A 135 -1.07 9.79 8.14
CA GLU A 135 -0.50 9.47 9.46
C GLU A 135 -1.49 8.68 10.32
N THR A 136 -2.77 9.08 10.33
CA THR A 136 -3.81 8.36 11.07
C THR A 136 -4.02 6.95 10.53
N PHE A 137 -4.12 6.79 9.20
CA PHE A 137 -4.23 5.48 8.57
C PHE A 137 -3.02 4.59 8.89
N CYS A 138 -1.79 5.08 8.68
CA CYS A 138 -0.57 4.31 8.92
C CYS A 138 -0.42 3.91 10.39
N ARG A 139 -0.75 4.80 11.33
CA ARG A 139 -0.74 4.49 12.77
C ARG A 139 -1.73 3.39 13.14
N GLN A 140 -2.93 3.41 12.56
CA GLN A 140 -3.90 2.34 12.77
C GLN A 140 -3.40 1.00 12.20
N LEU A 141 -2.80 1.03 11.02
CA LEU A 141 -2.22 -0.16 10.40
C LEU A 141 -1.08 -0.75 11.22
N GLN A 142 -0.14 0.09 11.67
CA GLN A 142 0.95 -0.30 12.56
C GLN A 142 0.41 -0.88 13.87
N GLY A 143 -0.54 -0.20 14.52
CA GLY A 143 -1.17 -0.67 15.75
C GLY A 143 -1.89 -2.01 15.59
N ALA A 144 -2.51 -2.25 14.43
CA ALA A 144 -3.19 -3.50 14.12
C ALA A 144 -2.27 -4.70 13.91
N LEU A 145 -0.96 -4.46 13.70
CA LEU A 145 0.09 -5.45 13.48
C LEU A 145 1.12 -5.52 14.60
N ALA A 146 1.00 -4.69 15.64
CA ALA A 146 2.01 -4.54 16.69
C ALA A 146 2.34 -5.85 17.45
N ASP A 147 1.36 -6.76 17.56
CA ASP A 147 1.53 -8.07 18.22
C ASP A 147 1.97 -9.19 17.26
N THR A 148 2.30 -8.85 16.01
CA THR A 148 2.77 -9.81 15.00
C THR A 148 4.28 -9.66 14.80
N PRO A 149 5.00 -10.73 14.42
CA PRO A 149 6.44 -10.66 14.18
C PRO A 149 6.83 -9.97 12.86
N VAL A 150 5.85 -9.59 12.03
CA VAL A 150 6.11 -9.00 10.72
C VAL A 150 6.67 -7.58 10.86
N THR A 151 7.67 -7.26 10.04
CA THR A 151 8.13 -5.88 9.87
C THR A 151 7.22 -5.16 8.89
N LEU A 152 6.67 -3.99 9.27
CA LEU A 152 5.95 -3.13 8.34
C LEU A 152 6.90 -2.08 7.78
N SER A 153 6.96 -2.02 6.44
CA SER A 153 7.86 -1.17 5.69
C SER A 153 7.11 -0.36 4.65
N VAL A 154 7.69 0.74 4.20
CA VAL A 154 7.06 1.67 3.26
C VAL A 154 8.02 2.07 2.15
N MET A 155 7.49 2.23 0.95
CA MET A 155 8.18 2.91 -0.14
C MET A 155 8.14 4.43 0.10
N GLY A 156 9.28 5.02 0.42
CA GLY A 156 9.42 6.46 0.52
C GLY A 156 9.27 7.13 -0.84
N GLN A 157 8.61 8.29 -0.87
CA GLN A 157 8.51 9.11 -2.07
C GLN A 157 9.52 10.25 -2.01
N ARG A 158 10.01 10.69 -3.18
CA ARG A 158 10.98 11.81 -3.28
C ARG A 158 10.46 13.08 -2.61
N ASP A 159 9.16 13.34 -2.69
CA ASP A 159 8.56 14.56 -2.13
C ASP A 159 8.41 14.52 -0.61
N SER A 160 8.60 13.36 0.04
CA SER A 160 8.43 13.21 1.49
C SER A 160 9.42 14.02 2.34
N VAL A 161 10.52 14.50 1.74
CA VAL A 161 11.53 15.36 2.37
C VAL A 161 11.30 16.86 2.11
N THR A 162 10.25 17.20 1.38
CA THR A 162 9.87 18.59 1.10
C THR A 162 9.02 19.16 2.23
N ALA A 163 8.84 20.49 2.26
CA ALA A 163 8.07 21.17 3.30
C ALA A 163 6.54 21.01 3.16
N ASP A 164 6.06 20.64 1.97
CA ASP A 164 4.64 20.46 1.64
C ASP A 164 4.51 19.27 0.66
N PRO A 165 4.63 18.02 1.17
CA PRO A 165 4.60 16.81 0.35
C PRO A 165 3.22 16.59 -0.28
N VAL A 166 3.16 16.60 -1.61
CA VAL A 166 1.93 16.37 -2.39
C VAL A 166 1.34 14.98 -2.08
N SER A 167 2.21 14.00 -1.83
CA SER A 167 1.88 12.64 -1.43
C SER A 167 1.28 12.54 -0.02
N GLY A 168 1.40 13.58 0.80
CA GLY A 168 1.10 13.51 2.24
C GLY A 168 2.05 12.63 3.04
N GLN A 169 3.08 12.03 2.43
CA GLN A 169 4.13 11.35 3.20
C GLN A 169 5.07 12.40 3.80
N THR A 170 5.28 12.36 5.10
CA THR A 170 6.24 13.22 5.79
C THR A 170 7.47 12.43 6.23
N THR A 171 8.59 13.12 6.47
CA THR A 171 9.76 12.47 7.10
C THR A 171 9.44 11.89 8.49
N ALA A 172 8.55 12.53 9.24
CA ALA A 172 8.07 12.05 10.53
C ALA A 172 7.31 10.73 10.38
N LEU A 173 6.41 10.64 9.39
CA LEU A 173 5.69 9.41 9.08
C LEU A 173 6.67 8.30 8.67
N LEU A 174 7.61 8.56 7.75
CA LEU A 174 8.58 7.56 7.30
C LEU A 174 9.40 6.97 8.47
N ALA A 175 9.77 7.80 9.44
CA ALA A 175 10.53 7.37 10.61
C ALA A 175 9.76 6.41 11.55
N THR A 176 8.43 6.27 11.38
CA THR A 176 7.62 5.34 12.18
C THR A 176 7.65 3.90 11.65
N PHE A 177 8.09 3.68 10.41
CA PHE A 177 8.16 2.35 9.80
C PHE A 177 9.43 1.61 10.18
N GLY A 178 9.39 0.27 10.17
CA GLY A 178 10.55 -0.56 10.50
C GLY A 178 11.66 -0.47 9.45
N ARG A 179 11.31 -0.17 8.20
CA ARG A 179 12.25 0.07 7.11
C ARG A 179 11.64 0.99 6.05
N VAL A 180 12.47 1.88 5.49
CA VAL A 180 12.13 2.68 4.32
C VAL A 180 12.78 2.06 3.08
N TRP A 181 11.98 1.81 2.06
CA TRP A 181 12.43 1.43 0.73
C TRP A 181 12.41 2.63 -0.20
N THR A 182 13.15 2.55 -1.29
CA THR A 182 13.22 3.61 -2.30
C THR A 182 13.43 3.07 -3.70
N GLN A 183 13.13 3.89 -4.71
CA GLN A 183 13.59 3.68 -6.08
C GLN A 183 15.05 4.11 -6.20
N ALA A 184 15.80 3.53 -7.15
CA ALA A 184 17.23 3.84 -7.31
C ALA A 184 17.48 5.34 -7.55
N GLU A 185 16.59 6.01 -8.29
CA GLU A 185 16.64 7.45 -8.58
C GLU A 185 16.28 8.35 -7.38
N ASP A 186 15.71 7.79 -6.32
CA ASP A 186 15.26 8.51 -5.11
C ASP A 186 16.17 8.26 -3.91
N GLN A 187 17.18 7.41 -4.06
CA GLN A 187 18.03 6.97 -2.97
C GLN A 187 18.78 8.13 -2.29
N GLU A 188 19.30 9.08 -3.06
CA GLU A 188 20.02 10.23 -2.52
C GLU A 188 19.10 11.16 -1.71
N ALA A 189 17.88 11.42 -2.21
CA ALA A 189 16.91 12.26 -1.54
C ALA A 189 16.48 11.67 -0.18
N LEU A 190 16.41 10.34 -0.09
CA LEU A 190 15.96 9.62 1.10
C LEU A 190 17.12 9.05 1.95
N ALA A 191 18.37 9.49 1.71
CA ALA A 191 19.56 8.93 2.37
C ALA A 191 19.53 9.02 3.91
N ALA A 192 18.77 9.96 4.48
CA ALA A 192 18.59 10.08 5.93
C ALA A 192 17.93 8.85 6.58
N PHE A 193 17.26 8.00 5.81
CA PHE A 193 16.58 6.79 6.27
C PHE A 193 17.36 5.49 6.02
N ASP A 194 18.59 5.57 5.51
CA ASP A 194 19.38 4.42 5.04
C ASP A 194 18.53 3.44 4.18
N PRO A 195 17.92 3.94 3.08
CA PRO A 195 16.82 3.24 2.44
C PRO A 195 17.30 2.03 1.64
N VAL A 196 16.48 0.97 1.63
CA VAL A 196 16.72 -0.20 0.79
C VAL A 196 16.19 0.04 -0.61
N VAL A 197 17.04 -0.10 -1.62
CA VAL A 197 16.65 0.07 -3.02
C VAL A 197 15.83 -1.13 -3.48
N LEU A 198 14.63 -0.87 -4.00
CA LEU A 198 13.80 -1.91 -4.58
C LEU A 198 14.47 -2.46 -5.84
N PRO A 199 14.65 -3.78 -5.98
CA PRO A 199 15.21 -4.38 -7.18
C PRO A 199 14.38 -4.03 -8.42
N ALA A 200 15.04 -3.71 -9.53
CA ALA A 200 14.37 -3.56 -10.80
C ALA A 200 13.70 -4.89 -11.19
N VAL A 201 12.41 -4.87 -11.45
CA VAL A 201 11.69 -6.03 -11.98
C VAL A 201 12.15 -6.22 -13.43
N SER A 202 12.83 -7.34 -13.69
CA SER A 202 13.37 -7.69 -15.02
C SER A 202 12.30 -8.23 -15.95
#